data_AF-A0A8S4GWH8-F1
#
_entry.id   AF-A0A8S4GWH8-F1
#
_cell.length_a   1.000
_cell.length_b   1.000
_cell.length_c   1.000
_cell.angle_alpha   90.00
_cell.angle_beta   90.00
_cell.angle_gamma   90.00
#
_symmetry.space_group_name_H-M   'P 1'
#
loop_
_entity.id
_entity.type
_entity.pdbx_description
1 polymer ?
#
loop_
_entity_poly.entity_id
_entity_poly.type
_entity_poly.pdbx_seq_one_letter_code
_entity_poly.pdbx_strand_id
1 'polypeptide(L)'
;MLGFPDGRGPPQPAFDLAAAMSVGGRIAQAVAPLLAHTAVSGAAFGASLAATQVACMSLRISAATVLAPQTIGVACVVGASIVAGQASRRLDLMGRLGVHHSMVGSGYTTRKEDLIADALVGLSFFRVAGGNFRSALPSDVRFPGALSGESVPASGKAYANEWQRRELLRLFRRWGCHHCGSRRGRPIGDHMPPNMSAHGNTKGRLGPLNWQEPDEVVNRGLRSTIGRLPVVGRKLRLAPPKQRYYPQCESCSQKQSAAMRNWKKVLVFHFGGPRSQYFAGAFVGLRHALAHGEGTPAAGRPWRWSKVVDALMKPVREFQREFSDVVTIKKR
;
A
#
# COMPACT_ATOMS: atom_id res chain seq x y z
N MET A 1 32.82 34.08 -64.82
CA MET A 1 33.16 33.50 -63.50
C MET A 1 32.02 33.83 -62.55
N LEU A 2 31.14 32.86 -62.29
CA LEU A 2 30.05 32.97 -61.32
C LEU A 2 30.57 32.42 -59.98
N GLY A 3 30.71 33.29 -58.98
CA GLY A 3 31.16 32.91 -57.64
C GLY A 3 30.07 32.19 -56.87
N PHE A 4 30.34 30.96 -56.44
CA PHE A 4 29.49 30.25 -55.48
C PHE A 4 29.65 30.89 -54.10
N PRO A 5 28.55 31.21 -53.39
CA PRO A 5 28.63 31.69 -52.02
C PRO A 5 29.18 30.59 -51.11
N ASP A 6 30.18 30.95 -50.29
CA ASP A 6 30.83 30.08 -49.31
C ASP A 6 29.80 29.27 -48.51
N GLY A 7 29.88 27.95 -48.63
CA GLY A 7 29.01 26.96 -47.97
C GLY A 7 29.22 26.85 -46.46
N ARG A 8 29.31 27.97 -45.73
CA ARG A 8 29.23 27.96 -44.27
C ARG A 8 27.77 27.74 -43.90
N GLY A 9 27.43 26.47 -43.66
CA GLY A 9 26.15 26.10 -43.07
C GLY A 9 25.89 26.90 -41.79
N PRO A 10 24.62 27.16 -41.43
CA PRO A 10 24.28 27.91 -40.24
C PRO A 10 24.99 27.29 -39.03
N PRO A 11 25.58 28.13 -38.13
CA PRO A 11 26.26 27.62 -36.95
C PRO A 11 25.30 26.73 -36.19
N GLN A 12 25.69 25.46 -35.99
CA GLN A 12 24.89 24.58 -35.15
C GLN A 12 24.87 25.16 -33.74
N PRO A 13 23.70 25.24 -33.09
CA PRO A 13 23.60 25.79 -31.76
C PRO A 13 24.50 24.98 -30.83
N ALA A 14 25.53 25.61 -30.28
CA ALA A 14 26.38 24.99 -29.29
C ALA A 14 25.50 24.66 -28.07
N PHE A 15 25.38 23.37 -27.75
CA PHE A 15 24.64 22.93 -26.58
C PHE A 15 25.34 23.49 -25.32
N ASP A 16 24.72 24.47 -24.67
CA ASP A 16 25.25 25.06 -23.45
C ASP A 16 25.01 24.11 -22.27
N LEU A 17 26.00 23.26 -22.03
CA LEU A 17 26.02 22.31 -20.92
C LEU A 17 25.88 23.01 -19.55
N ALA A 18 26.39 24.24 -19.39
CA ALA A 18 26.29 24.99 -18.14
C ALA A 18 24.85 25.46 -17.89
N ALA A 19 24.15 25.93 -18.92
CA ALA A 19 22.72 26.22 -18.85
C ALA A 19 21.91 24.97 -18.48
N ALA A 20 22.19 23.83 -19.12
CA ALA A 20 21.51 22.55 -18.82
C ALA A 20 21.75 22.09 -17.36
N MET A 21 22.99 22.16 -16.87
CA MET A 21 23.33 21.83 -15.48
C MET A 21 22.63 22.78 -14.47
N SER A 22 22.49 24.07 -14.80
CA SER A 22 21.79 25.04 -13.96
C SER A 22 20.28 24.77 -13.85
N VAL A 23 19.66 24.26 -14.93
CA VAL A 23 18.25 23.85 -14.93
C VAL A 23 18.09 22.59 -14.08
N GLY A 24 18.97 21.59 -14.26
CA GLY A 24 18.97 20.38 -13.44
C GLY A 24 19.09 20.66 -11.94
N GLY A 25 19.98 21.57 -11.54
CA GLY A 25 20.14 21.97 -10.14
C GLY A 25 18.88 22.62 -9.54
N ARG A 26 18.19 23.47 -10.31
CA ARG A 26 16.94 24.11 -9.88
C ARG A 26 15.80 23.10 -9.73
N ILE A 27 15.68 22.14 -10.66
CA ILE A 27 14.69 21.07 -10.57
C ILE A 27 14.98 20.17 -9.36
N ALA A 28 16.24 19.82 -9.12
CA ALA A 28 16.61 19.01 -7.96
C ALA A 28 16.26 19.72 -6.64
N GLN A 29 16.60 21.00 -6.51
CA GLN A 29 16.24 21.83 -5.36
C GLN A 29 14.73 21.96 -5.15
N ALA A 30 13.98 22.07 -6.25
CA ALA A 30 12.52 22.12 -6.24
C ALA A 30 11.87 20.83 -5.75
N VAL A 31 12.40 19.68 -6.18
CA VAL A 31 11.81 18.36 -5.94
C VAL A 31 12.31 17.72 -4.65
N ALA A 32 13.49 18.11 -4.15
CA ALA A 32 14.08 17.53 -2.95
C ALA A 32 13.17 17.57 -1.71
N PRO A 33 12.48 18.68 -1.37
CA PRO A 33 11.56 18.69 -0.23
C PRO A 33 10.41 17.72 -0.41
N LEU A 34 9.85 17.63 -1.62
CA LEU A 34 8.78 16.69 -1.96
C LEU A 34 9.22 15.24 -1.70
N LEU A 35 10.39 14.88 -2.22
CA LEU A 35 10.96 13.56 -2.03
C LEU A 35 11.25 13.28 -0.55
N ALA A 36 11.77 14.25 0.19
CA ALA A 36 12.05 14.09 1.60
C ALA A 36 10.77 13.88 2.42
N HIS A 37 9.72 14.69 2.19
CA HIS A 37 8.42 14.55 2.86
C HIS A 37 7.76 13.20 2.54
N THR A 38 7.73 12.81 1.27
CA THR A 38 7.14 11.52 0.85
C THR A 38 7.92 10.33 1.41
N ALA A 39 9.26 10.38 1.42
CA ALA A 39 10.11 9.33 1.95
C ALA A 39 9.96 9.18 3.47
N VAL A 40 10.09 10.26 4.24
CA VAL A 40 9.97 10.23 5.71
C VAL A 40 8.58 9.76 6.15
N SER A 41 7.53 10.28 5.51
CA SER A 41 6.14 9.91 5.83
C SER A 41 5.84 8.47 5.42
N GLY A 42 6.33 8.02 4.26
CA GLY A 42 6.21 6.64 3.81
C GLY A 42 6.91 5.66 4.76
N ALA A 43 8.13 5.98 5.20
CA ALA A 43 8.88 5.19 6.17
C ALA A 43 8.16 5.12 7.52
N ALA A 44 7.68 6.25 8.04
CA ALA A 44 6.95 6.32 9.31
C ALA A 44 5.64 5.50 9.27
N PHE A 45 4.91 5.56 8.15
CA PHE A 45 3.72 4.74 7.92
C PHE A 45 4.05 3.24 7.91
N GLY A 46 5.05 2.84 7.11
CA GLY A 46 5.49 1.44 7.04
C GLY A 46 5.97 0.89 8.38
N ALA A 47 6.74 1.69 9.15
CA ALA A 47 7.18 1.33 10.49
C ALA A 47 6.00 1.14 11.46
N SER A 48 4.98 1.99 11.37
CA SER A 48 3.76 1.87 12.20
C SER A 48 2.96 0.60 11.88
N LEU A 49 2.84 0.24 10.59
CA LEU A 49 2.24 -1.04 10.19
C LEU A 49 3.06 -2.23 10.71
N ALA A 50 4.39 -2.15 10.63
CA ALA A 50 5.28 -3.20 11.10
C ALA A 50 5.18 -3.39 12.62
N ALA A 51 5.19 -2.29 13.38
CA ALA A 51 5.00 -2.29 14.83
C ALA A 51 3.66 -2.91 15.21
N THR A 52 2.60 -2.61 14.46
CA THR A 52 1.28 -3.23 14.70
C THR A 52 1.30 -4.74 14.46
N GLN A 53 1.97 -5.22 13.40
CA GLN A 53 2.10 -6.66 13.18
C GLN A 53 2.86 -7.34 14.32
N VAL A 54 3.94 -6.72 14.82
CA VAL A 54 4.72 -7.24 15.95
C VAL A 54 3.85 -7.30 17.21
N ALA A 55 3.15 -6.20 17.54
CA ALA A 55 2.25 -6.16 18.68
C ALA A 55 1.14 -7.21 18.60
N CYS A 56 0.49 -7.33 17.44
CA CYS A 56 -0.54 -8.36 17.21
C CYS A 56 0.04 -9.77 17.33
N MET A 57 1.25 -10.01 16.80
CA MET A 57 1.90 -11.31 16.93
C MET A 57 2.17 -11.67 18.39
N SER A 58 2.69 -10.73 19.19
CA SER A 58 2.92 -10.91 20.63
C SER A 58 1.63 -11.24 21.38
N LEU A 59 0.53 -10.58 21.01
CA LEU A 59 -0.80 -10.81 21.58
C LEU A 59 -1.53 -12.02 20.96
N ARG A 60 -0.89 -12.75 20.03
CA ARG A 60 -1.49 -13.82 19.24
C ARG A 60 -2.79 -13.41 18.53
N ILE A 61 -2.91 -12.15 18.13
CA ILE A 61 -3.98 -11.62 17.29
C ILE A 61 -3.55 -11.74 15.83
N SER A 62 -4.43 -12.21 14.95
CA SER A 62 -4.11 -12.41 13.53
C SER A 62 -5.19 -11.84 12.62
N ALA A 63 -4.92 -11.82 11.33
CA ALA A 63 -5.90 -11.52 10.30
C ALA A 63 -7.10 -12.49 10.28
N ALA A 64 -6.99 -13.62 11.00
CA ALA A 64 -8.07 -14.59 11.20
C ALA A 64 -8.81 -14.44 12.54
N THR A 65 -8.41 -13.50 13.41
CA THR A 65 -9.18 -13.20 14.62
C THR A 65 -10.45 -12.46 14.23
N VAL A 66 -11.61 -12.91 14.72
CA VAL A 66 -12.91 -12.29 14.43
C VAL A 66 -12.90 -10.81 14.83
N LEU A 67 -13.39 -9.93 13.96
CA LEU A 67 -13.43 -8.46 14.08
C LEU A 67 -12.09 -7.72 14.16
N ALA A 68 -10.99 -8.38 14.56
CA ALA A 68 -9.68 -7.75 14.72
C ALA A 68 -9.18 -7.07 13.43
N PRO A 69 -9.32 -7.64 12.22
CA PRO A 69 -8.97 -6.93 11.00
C PRO A 69 -9.74 -5.63 10.79
N GLN A 70 -11.03 -5.63 11.07
CA GLN A 70 -11.88 -4.45 10.87
C GLN A 70 -11.60 -3.37 11.90
N THR A 71 -11.31 -3.74 13.15
CA THR A 71 -11.07 -2.77 14.23
C THR A 71 -9.59 -2.36 14.29
N ILE A 72 -8.71 -3.31 14.59
CA ILE A 72 -7.26 -3.07 14.75
C ILE A 72 -6.65 -2.67 13.43
N GLY A 73 -7.07 -3.28 12.30
CA GLY A 73 -6.53 -2.92 10.99
C GLY A 73 -6.88 -1.50 10.56
N VAL A 74 -8.12 -1.05 10.80
CA VAL A 74 -8.52 0.35 10.53
C VAL A 74 -7.80 1.31 11.46
N ALA A 75 -7.80 1.03 12.77
CA ALA A 75 -7.11 1.85 13.77
C ALA A 75 -5.61 1.97 13.47
N CYS A 76 -4.99 0.87 13.01
CA CYS A 76 -3.59 0.83 12.58
C CYS A 76 -3.34 1.78 11.39
N VAL A 77 -4.15 1.70 10.33
CA VAL A 77 -3.97 2.57 9.14
C VAL A 77 -4.20 4.04 9.50
N VAL A 78 -5.22 4.35 10.31
CA VAL A 78 -5.48 5.71 10.81
C VAL A 78 -4.30 6.23 11.64
N GLY A 79 -3.85 5.46 12.64
CA GLY A 79 -2.73 5.82 13.50
C GLY A 79 -1.42 5.97 12.72
N ALA A 80 -1.13 5.06 11.80
CA ALA A 80 0.04 5.11 10.93
C ALA A 80 0.04 6.36 10.04
N SER A 81 -1.14 6.79 9.57
CA SER A 81 -1.31 7.98 8.74
C SER A 81 -1.08 9.26 9.55
N ILE A 82 -1.59 9.31 10.78
CA ILE A 82 -1.31 10.40 11.73
C ILE A 82 0.20 10.49 12.02
N VAL A 83 0.85 9.36 12.33
CA VAL A 83 2.31 9.29 12.58
C VAL A 83 3.10 9.76 11.35
N ALA A 84 2.67 9.37 10.15
CA ALA A 84 3.27 9.84 8.90
C ALA A 84 3.18 11.37 8.75
N GLY A 85 2.01 11.96 9.00
CA GLY A 85 1.83 13.40 8.97
C GLY A 85 2.65 14.14 10.03
N GLN A 86 2.78 13.58 11.23
CA GLN A 86 3.67 14.12 12.27
C GLN A 86 5.13 14.08 11.86
N ALA A 87 5.58 12.98 11.26
CA ALA A 87 6.95 12.85 10.77
C ALA A 87 7.24 13.90 9.68
N SER A 88 6.28 14.13 8.78
CA SER A 88 6.34 15.18 7.76
C SER A 88 6.49 16.59 8.36
N ARG A 89 5.69 16.93 9.37
CA ARG A 89 5.76 18.22 10.09
C ARG A 89 7.08 18.39 10.83
N ARG A 90 7.58 17.32 11.47
CA ARG A 90 8.88 17.33 12.15
C ARG A 90 10.04 17.57 11.18
N LEU A 91 9.98 17.00 9.97
CA LEU A 91 10.94 17.28 8.92
C LEU A 91 10.93 18.76 8.50
N ASP A 92 9.75 19.35 8.31
CA ASP A 92 9.63 20.79 8.00
C ASP A 92 10.19 21.66 9.15
N LEU A 93 9.90 21.31 10.40
CA LEU A 93 10.45 22.00 11.57
C LEU A 93 11.98 21.93 11.62
N MET A 94 12.56 20.76 11.35
CA MET A 94 14.01 20.57 11.23
C MET A 94 14.60 21.43 10.11
N GLY A 95 13.91 21.51 8.96
CA GLY A 95 14.32 22.36 7.84
C GLY A 95 14.29 23.85 8.16
N ARG A 96 13.40 24.31 9.06
CA ARG A 96 13.25 25.73 9.44
C ARG A 96 14.15 26.16 10.59
N LEU A 97 14.23 25.34 11.64
CA LEU A 97 14.93 25.70 12.90
C LEU A 97 16.30 25.04 13.03
N GLY A 98 16.67 24.17 12.09
CA GLY A 98 17.81 23.28 12.24
C GLY A 98 17.51 22.08 13.12
N VAL A 99 18.39 21.07 13.06
CA VAL A 99 18.18 19.76 13.71
C VAL A 99 18.15 19.88 15.24
N HIS A 100 19.04 20.69 15.84
CA HIS A 100 19.21 20.78 17.30
C HIS A 100 17.99 21.39 18.03
N HIS A 101 17.35 22.41 17.47
CA HIS A 101 16.17 23.05 18.08
C HIS A 101 14.90 22.20 17.94
N SER A 102 14.85 21.31 16.96
CA SER A 102 13.66 20.50 16.67
C SER A 102 13.39 19.38 17.70
N MET A 103 14.42 18.92 18.41
CA MET A 103 14.32 17.82 19.38
C MET A 103 13.81 18.28 20.75
N VAL A 104 14.00 19.55 21.10
CA VAL A 104 13.71 20.10 22.44
C VAL A 104 12.35 20.83 22.51
N GLY A 105 11.70 21.06 21.36
CA GLY A 105 10.42 21.77 21.27
C GLY A 105 9.20 20.91 21.65
N SER A 106 8.74 21.06 22.90
CA SER A 106 7.49 20.50 23.46
C SER A 106 6.21 21.26 23.01
N GLY A 107 6.35 22.40 22.32
CA GLY A 107 5.24 23.35 22.12
C GLY A 107 4.46 23.27 20.80
N TYR A 108 4.76 22.35 19.87
CA TYR A 108 4.04 22.33 18.59
C TYR A 108 2.68 21.64 18.75
N THR A 109 1.67 22.42 19.12
CA THR A 109 0.29 21.95 19.20
C THR A 109 -0.18 21.53 17.81
N THR A 110 -0.39 20.23 17.61
CA THR A 110 -0.98 19.77 16.35
C THR A 110 -2.45 20.15 16.33
N ARG A 111 -2.86 20.85 15.27
CA ARG A 111 -4.26 21.15 15.00
C ARG A 111 -5.05 19.85 14.80
N LYS A 112 -6.23 19.73 15.40
CA LYS A 112 -7.05 18.51 15.31
C LYS A 112 -7.46 18.23 13.87
N GLU A 113 -7.67 19.29 13.10
CA GLU A 113 -8.04 19.28 11.70
C GLU A 113 -6.95 18.58 10.86
N ASP A 114 -5.68 18.81 11.17
CA ASP A 114 -4.56 18.17 10.48
C ASP A 114 -4.47 16.67 10.79
N LEU A 115 -4.75 16.27 12.03
CA LEU A 115 -4.79 14.86 12.41
C LEU A 115 -5.91 14.13 11.65
N ILE A 116 -7.08 14.74 11.56
CA ILE A 116 -8.23 14.21 10.83
C ILE A 116 -7.92 14.13 9.33
N ALA A 117 -7.34 15.18 8.75
CA ALA A 117 -6.95 15.19 7.34
C ALA A 117 -5.91 14.11 7.03
N ASP A 118 -4.89 13.94 7.88
CA ASP A 118 -3.86 12.90 7.73
C ASP A 118 -4.49 11.50 7.78
N ALA A 119 -5.38 11.25 8.74
CA ALA A 119 -6.12 10.01 8.86
C ALA A 119 -6.98 9.72 7.62
N LEU A 120 -7.76 10.69 7.14
CA LEU A 120 -8.65 10.53 5.99
C LEU A 120 -7.89 10.29 4.69
N VAL A 121 -6.82 11.06 4.44
CA VAL A 121 -5.98 10.89 3.25
C VAL A 121 -5.34 9.51 3.25
N GLY A 122 -4.67 9.12 4.33
CA GLY A 122 -3.99 7.84 4.37
C GLY A 122 -4.94 6.65 4.32
N LEU A 123 -6.11 6.72 4.99
CA LEU A 123 -7.14 5.69 4.91
C LEU A 123 -7.70 5.54 3.48
N SER A 124 -8.00 6.66 2.82
CA SER A 124 -8.53 6.68 1.46
C SER A 124 -7.53 6.11 0.47
N PHE A 125 -6.27 6.58 0.51
CA PHE A 125 -5.22 6.05 -0.38
C PHE A 125 -4.92 4.59 -0.11
N PHE A 126 -4.87 4.15 1.15
CA PHE A 126 -4.69 2.74 1.49
C PHE A 126 -5.77 1.88 0.82
N ARG A 127 -7.03 2.31 0.88
CA ARG A 127 -8.16 1.55 0.33
C ARG A 127 -8.23 1.60 -1.20
N VAL A 128 -7.98 2.75 -1.82
CA VAL A 128 -7.96 2.94 -3.28
C VAL A 128 -6.81 2.14 -3.91
N ALA A 129 -5.65 2.10 -3.25
CA ALA A 129 -4.49 1.33 -3.69
C ALA A 129 -4.64 -0.20 -3.50
N GLY A 130 -5.84 -0.69 -3.21
CA GLY A 130 -6.15 -2.12 -3.05
C GLY A 130 -5.81 -2.69 -1.67
N GLY A 131 -5.53 -1.84 -0.68
CA GLY A 131 -5.28 -2.27 0.69
C GLY A 131 -6.51 -2.90 1.33
N ASN A 132 -6.27 -3.96 2.11
CA ASN A 132 -7.26 -4.58 2.98
C ASN A 132 -6.77 -4.41 4.42
N PHE A 133 -7.63 -4.00 5.35
CA PHE A 133 -7.25 -3.81 6.76
C PHE A 133 -6.72 -5.09 7.42
N ARG A 134 -7.10 -6.27 6.90
CA ARG A 134 -6.50 -7.56 7.25
C ARG A 134 -4.99 -7.58 7.06
N SER A 135 -4.47 -6.88 6.03
CA SER A 135 -3.04 -6.79 5.73
C SER A 135 -2.27 -5.88 6.69
N ALA A 136 -2.88 -5.36 7.76
CA ALA A 136 -2.16 -4.75 8.87
C ALA A 136 -1.82 -5.75 9.99
N LEU A 137 -2.44 -6.94 9.99
CA LEU A 137 -2.28 -7.97 11.01
C LEU A 137 -1.49 -9.16 10.46
N PRO A 138 -0.77 -9.93 11.30
CA PRO A 138 -0.06 -11.12 10.85
C PRO A 138 -1.03 -12.21 10.37
N SER A 139 -0.60 -13.01 9.40
CA SER A 139 -1.39 -14.13 8.87
C SER A 139 -1.35 -15.31 9.83
N ASP A 140 -2.48 -15.96 10.08
CA ASP A 140 -2.54 -17.29 10.72
C ASP A 140 -2.49 -18.33 9.61
N VAL A 141 -1.45 -19.16 9.59
CA VAL A 141 -1.20 -20.11 8.48
C VAL A 141 -2.27 -21.17 8.31
N ARG A 142 -3.17 -21.31 9.29
CA ARG A 142 -4.30 -22.22 9.19
C ARG A 142 -5.37 -21.66 8.24
N PHE A 143 -5.56 -20.35 8.17
CA PHE A 143 -6.68 -19.75 7.43
C PHE A 143 -6.19 -19.06 6.15
N PRO A 144 -7.08 -18.57 5.26
CA PRO A 144 -6.67 -17.62 4.24
C PRO A 144 -5.90 -16.45 4.88
N GLY A 145 -4.60 -16.36 4.55
CA GLY A 145 -3.72 -15.33 5.06
C GLY A 145 -4.16 -13.90 4.73
N ALA A 146 -3.54 -12.93 5.39
CA ALA A 146 -3.89 -11.51 5.32
C ALA A 146 -3.83 -10.90 3.91
N LEU A 147 -3.16 -11.59 2.97
CA LEU A 147 -2.92 -11.16 1.60
C LEU A 147 -3.69 -12.01 0.58
N SER A 148 -4.72 -12.75 1.01
CA SER A 148 -5.60 -13.52 0.14
C SER A 148 -6.53 -12.61 -0.66
N GLY A 149 -6.08 -12.17 -1.84
CA GLY A 149 -6.89 -11.36 -2.76
C GLY A 149 -7.73 -12.21 -3.70
N GLU A 150 -7.05 -12.96 -4.59
CA GLU A 150 -7.67 -13.84 -5.58
C GLU A 150 -7.38 -15.31 -5.24
N SER A 151 -8.24 -16.22 -5.71
CA SER A 151 -8.11 -17.66 -5.51
C SER A 151 -8.81 -18.46 -6.61
N VAL A 152 -8.32 -19.68 -6.83
CA VAL A 152 -8.84 -20.59 -7.86
C VAL A 152 -9.83 -21.55 -7.20
N PRO A 153 -11.02 -21.81 -7.79
CA PRO A 153 -11.95 -22.79 -7.22
C PRO A 153 -11.34 -24.19 -7.23
N ALA A 154 -11.51 -24.94 -6.14
CA ALA A 154 -11.09 -26.34 -6.05
C ALA A 154 -12.25 -27.28 -6.41
N SER A 155 -11.95 -28.32 -7.19
CA SER A 155 -12.93 -29.32 -7.64
C SER A 155 -12.87 -30.54 -6.73
N GLY A 156 -13.33 -30.39 -5.49
CA GLY A 156 -13.32 -31.44 -4.48
C GLY A 156 -11.94 -31.73 -3.90
N LYS A 157 -11.66 -33.02 -3.64
CA LYS A 157 -10.44 -33.48 -2.96
C LYS A 157 -9.18 -33.54 -3.85
N ALA A 158 -9.35 -33.50 -5.16
CA ALA A 158 -8.26 -33.68 -6.11
C ALA A 158 -7.24 -32.55 -6.00
N TYR A 159 -5.98 -32.82 -6.33
CA TYR A 159 -4.99 -31.74 -6.46
C TYR A 159 -5.33 -30.82 -7.64
N ALA A 160 -4.76 -29.61 -7.61
CA ALA A 160 -4.91 -28.65 -8.69
C ALA A 160 -4.48 -29.26 -10.04
N ASN A 161 -5.39 -29.23 -11.02
CA ASN A 161 -5.13 -29.63 -12.40
C ASN A 161 -4.19 -28.63 -13.10
N GLU A 162 -3.75 -28.93 -14.31
CA GLU A 162 -2.75 -28.13 -15.02
C GLU A 162 -3.20 -26.69 -15.28
N TRP A 163 -4.49 -26.48 -15.59
CA TRP A 163 -5.04 -25.14 -15.73
C TRP A 163 -5.04 -24.37 -14.40
N GLN A 164 -5.47 -25.00 -13.31
CA GLN A 164 -5.46 -24.41 -11.96
C GLN A 164 -4.04 -24.08 -11.51
N ARG A 165 -3.04 -24.92 -11.84
CA ARG A 165 -1.62 -24.66 -11.55
C ARG A 165 -1.09 -23.45 -12.31
N ARG A 166 -1.39 -23.32 -13.60
CA ARG A 166 -1.02 -22.14 -14.41
C ARG A 166 -1.64 -20.87 -13.83
N GLU A 167 -2.91 -20.94 -13.42
CA GLU A 167 -3.61 -19.80 -12.82
C GLU A 167 -3.04 -19.45 -11.45
N LEU A 168 -2.75 -20.43 -10.59
CA LEU A 168 -2.07 -20.21 -9.31
C LEU A 168 -0.69 -19.57 -9.50
N LEU A 169 0.05 -19.95 -10.55
CA LEU A 169 1.32 -19.32 -10.89
C LEU A 169 1.14 -17.85 -11.30
N ARG A 170 0.12 -17.54 -12.11
CA ARG A 170 -0.25 -16.16 -12.46
C ARG A 170 -0.56 -15.34 -11.20
N LEU A 171 -1.41 -15.88 -10.32
CA LEU A 171 -1.78 -15.24 -9.06
C LEU A 171 -0.57 -15.05 -8.13
N PHE A 172 0.30 -16.04 -8.01
CA PHE A 172 1.51 -15.95 -7.18
C PHE A 172 2.50 -14.91 -7.69
N ARG A 173 2.69 -14.79 -9.01
CA ARG A 173 3.53 -13.73 -9.59
C ARG A 173 2.95 -12.33 -9.33
N ARG A 174 1.63 -12.19 -9.45
CA ARG A 174 0.92 -10.92 -9.23
C ARG A 174 0.88 -10.51 -7.76
N TRP A 175 0.48 -11.42 -6.87
CA TRP A 175 0.14 -11.10 -5.49
C TRP A 175 1.13 -11.66 -4.46
N GLY A 176 1.96 -12.63 -4.85
CA GLY A 176 2.81 -13.40 -3.94
C GLY A 176 2.05 -14.41 -3.10
N CYS A 177 2.75 -15.01 -2.15
CA CYS A 177 2.17 -15.88 -1.14
C CYS A 177 1.08 -15.15 -0.35
N HIS A 178 -0.11 -15.74 -0.24
CA HIS A 178 -1.23 -15.10 0.47
C HIS A 178 -1.01 -14.97 1.99
N HIS A 179 0.01 -15.62 2.56
CA HIS A 179 0.39 -15.50 3.97
C HIS A 179 1.49 -14.45 4.22
N CYS A 180 2.62 -14.55 3.52
CA CYS A 180 3.82 -13.74 3.77
C CYS A 180 4.15 -12.72 2.66
N GLY A 181 3.45 -12.79 1.53
CA GLY A 181 3.67 -11.92 0.38
C GLY A 181 4.89 -12.26 -0.47
N SER A 182 5.70 -13.24 -0.09
CA SER A 182 6.88 -13.66 -0.87
C SER A 182 6.48 -14.10 -2.28
N ARG A 183 7.23 -13.63 -3.28
CA ARG A 183 7.13 -14.06 -4.69
C ARG A 183 8.25 -15.02 -5.10
N ARG A 184 9.05 -15.49 -4.14
CA ARG A 184 10.18 -16.40 -4.39
C ARG A 184 9.71 -17.86 -4.37
N GLY A 185 10.27 -18.67 -5.26
CA GLY A 185 10.02 -20.10 -5.36
C GLY A 185 8.81 -20.46 -6.24
N ARG A 186 8.44 -21.74 -6.22
CA ARG A 186 7.27 -22.25 -6.95
C ARG A 186 6.02 -22.18 -6.05
N PRO A 187 4.88 -21.70 -6.56
CA PRO A 187 3.65 -21.70 -5.79
C PRO A 187 3.12 -23.11 -5.59
N ILE A 188 2.57 -23.34 -4.41
CA ILE A 188 1.76 -24.51 -4.06
C ILE A 188 0.32 -24.04 -3.99
N GLY A 189 -0.58 -24.81 -4.62
CA GLY A 189 -2.02 -24.63 -4.47
C GLY A 189 -2.52 -25.45 -3.30
N ASP A 190 -2.52 -24.88 -2.11
CA ASP A 190 -3.08 -25.56 -0.94
C ASP A 190 -4.60 -25.37 -0.87
N HIS A 191 -5.31 -26.39 -0.40
CA HIS A 191 -6.75 -26.36 -0.24
C HIS A 191 -7.12 -25.58 1.02
N MET A 192 -7.98 -24.59 0.86
CA MET A 192 -8.56 -23.86 1.97
C MET A 192 -10.09 -23.84 1.85
N PRO A 193 -10.84 -24.42 2.81
CA PRO A 193 -10.38 -25.28 3.90
C PRO A 193 -9.60 -26.52 3.44
N PRO A 194 -8.74 -27.12 4.30
CA PRO A 194 -8.09 -28.40 4.02
C PRO A 194 -9.11 -29.54 3.82
N ASN A 195 -8.74 -30.56 3.03
CA ASN A 195 -9.61 -31.69 2.69
C ASN A 195 -10.18 -32.42 3.91
N MET A 196 -9.39 -32.57 4.98
CA MET A 196 -9.87 -33.18 6.23
C MET A 196 -11.00 -32.36 6.88
N SER A 197 -10.98 -31.03 6.70
CA SER A 197 -12.03 -30.17 7.23
C SER A 197 -13.24 -30.09 6.30
N ALA A 198 -13.05 -30.03 4.98
CA ALA A 198 -14.15 -29.93 4.04
C ALA A 198 -14.91 -31.27 3.84
N HIS A 199 -14.19 -32.40 3.93
CA HIS A 199 -14.69 -33.70 3.52
C HIS A 199 -14.41 -34.84 4.52
N GLY A 200 -13.83 -34.53 5.68
CA GLY A 200 -13.58 -35.53 6.71
C GLY A 200 -14.88 -35.96 7.38
N ASN A 201 -15.00 -37.27 7.64
CA ASN A 201 -16.09 -37.87 8.41
C ASN A 201 -15.89 -37.71 9.94
N THR A 202 -14.94 -36.87 10.36
CA THR A 202 -14.45 -36.80 11.72
C THR A 202 -15.34 -35.93 12.61
N LYS A 203 -15.95 -36.56 13.62
CA LYS A 203 -16.62 -35.93 14.78
C LYS A 203 -15.62 -35.23 15.72
N GLY A 204 -14.79 -34.33 15.22
CA GLY A 204 -13.71 -33.67 15.98
C GLY A 204 -13.56 -32.16 15.73
N ARG A 205 -12.59 -31.52 16.40
CA ARG A 205 -12.28 -30.07 16.27
C ARG A 205 -11.98 -29.60 14.84
N LEU A 206 -11.67 -30.51 13.92
CA LEU A 206 -11.39 -30.24 12.51
C LEU A 206 -12.56 -30.49 11.57
N GLY A 207 -13.71 -30.97 12.06
CA GLY A 207 -14.86 -31.27 11.22
C GLY A 207 -15.40 -30.05 10.46
N PRO A 208 -16.19 -30.25 9.39
CA PRO A 208 -16.68 -29.19 8.50
C PRO A 208 -17.48 -28.08 9.20
N LEU A 209 -17.99 -28.33 10.40
CA LEU A 209 -18.69 -27.33 11.22
C LEU A 209 -17.76 -26.41 12.02
N ASN A 210 -16.53 -26.84 12.28
CA ASN A 210 -15.55 -26.13 13.11
C ASN A 210 -14.55 -25.30 12.30
N TRP A 211 -14.42 -25.58 11.00
CA TRP A 211 -13.78 -24.64 10.09
C TRP A 211 -14.75 -23.51 9.75
N GLN A 212 -14.61 -22.40 10.46
CA GLN A 212 -15.32 -21.17 10.11
C GLN A 212 -14.28 -20.17 9.68
N GLU A 213 -14.42 -19.68 8.46
CA GLU A 213 -13.71 -18.47 8.12
C GLU A 213 -14.16 -17.37 9.09
N PRO A 214 -13.25 -16.49 9.55
CA PRO A 214 -13.57 -15.47 10.55
C PRO A 214 -14.77 -14.61 10.11
N ASP A 215 -14.88 -14.37 8.81
CA ASP A 215 -15.96 -13.60 8.20
C ASP A 215 -17.29 -14.38 8.21
N GLU A 216 -17.26 -15.71 8.15
CA GLU A 216 -18.45 -16.55 8.32
C GLU A 216 -18.98 -16.54 9.75
N VAL A 217 -18.12 -16.41 10.77
CA VAL A 217 -18.56 -16.28 12.16
C VAL A 217 -19.36 -14.99 12.36
N VAL A 218 -18.84 -13.87 11.86
CA VAL A 218 -19.53 -12.57 11.90
C VAL A 218 -20.83 -12.64 11.12
N ASN A 219 -20.80 -13.17 9.89
CA ASN A 219 -21.98 -13.31 9.05
C ASN A 219 -23.01 -14.27 9.65
N ARG A 220 -22.59 -15.32 10.36
CA ARG A 220 -23.48 -16.24 11.08
C ARG A 220 -24.09 -15.56 12.29
N GLY A 221 -23.30 -14.80 13.05
CA GLY A 221 -23.80 -13.95 14.15
C GLY A 221 -24.89 -13.03 13.64
N LEU A 222 -24.56 -12.20 12.64
CA LEU A 222 -25.49 -11.26 12.02
C LEU A 222 -26.74 -11.95 11.45
N ARG A 223 -26.58 -13.08 10.75
CA ARG A 223 -27.72 -13.87 10.22
C ARG A 223 -28.53 -14.56 11.30
N SER A 224 -27.95 -14.90 12.44
CA SER A 224 -28.71 -15.47 13.56
C SER A 224 -29.49 -14.40 14.32
N THR A 225 -28.98 -13.17 14.37
CA THR A 225 -29.71 -12.02 14.90
C THR A 225 -30.83 -11.59 13.95
N ILE A 226 -30.55 -11.51 12.63
CA ILE A 226 -31.54 -11.16 11.60
C ILE A 226 -32.55 -12.31 11.36
N GLY A 227 -32.09 -13.56 11.39
CA GLY A 227 -32.92 -14.75 11.19
C GLY A 227 -33.81 -15.12 12.38
N ARG A 228 -33.67 -14.42 13.52
CA ARG A 228 -34.66 -14.43 14.61
C ARG A 228 -35.83 -13.49 14.37
N LEU A 229 -35.83 -12.71 13.28
CA LEU A 229 -37.03 -12.02 12.83
C LEU A 229 -38.08 -13.07 12.42
N PRO A 230 -39.32 -12.97 12.92
CA PRO A 230 -40.35 -14.02 12.82
C PRO A 230 -40.86 -14.30 11.39
N VAL A 231 -40.29 -13.66 10.37
CA VAL A 231 -40.75 -13.74 8.97
C VAL A 231 -40.12 -14.91 8.20
N VAL A 232 -39.01 -15.52 8.67
CA VAL A 232 -38.28 -16.53 7.89
C VAL A 232 -38.05 -17.81 8.71
N GLY A 233 -39.11 -18.60 8.90
CA GLY A 233 -39.12 -19.88 9.64
C GLY A 233 -38.32 -21.05 9.04
N ARG A 234 -37.28 -20.82 8.23
CA ARG A 234 -36.41 -21.88 7.71
C ARG A 234 -35.10 -21.91 8.47
N LYS A 235 -34.78 -23.06 9.11
CA LYS A 235 -33.42 -23.40 9.55
C LYS A 235 -32.48 -23.28 8.34
N LEU A 236 -31.78 -22.16 8.22
CA LEU A 236 -30.76 -21.93 7.20
C LEU A 236 -29.64 -22.96 7.41
N ARG A 237 -29.70 -24.07 6.65
CA ARG A 237 -28.56 -24.97 6.48
C ARG A 237 -27.51 -24.19 5.71
N LEU A 238 -26.49 -23.70 6.41
CA LEU A 238 -25.33 -23.09 5.78
C LEU A 238 -24.68 -24.14 4.87
N ALA A 239 -24.59 -23.83 3.57
CA ALA A 239 -23.84 -24.66 2.65
C ALA A 239 -22.39 -24.79 3.16
N PRO A 240 -21.76 -25.97 3.03
CA PRO A 240 -20.37 -26.13 3.44
C PRO A 240 -19.47 -25.12 2.69
N PRO A 241 -18.42 -24.61 3.35
CA PRO A 241 -17.50 -23.66 2.73
C PRO A 241 -16.90 -24.28 1.47
N LYS A 242 -16.99 -23.56 0.35
CA LYS A 242 -16.40 -24.01 -0.92
C LYS A 242 -14.88 -23.99 -0.80
N GLN A 243 -14.22 -25.12 -1.05
CA GLN A 243 -12.77 -25.18 -1.08
C GLN A 243 -12.19 -24.36 -2.25
N ARG A 244 -11.08 -23.69 -1.99
CA ARG A 244 -10.35 -22.88 -2.97
C ARG A 244 -8.85 -23.10 -2.82
N TYR A 245 -8.12 -22.91 -3.91
CA TYR A 245 -6.67 -22.82 -3.90
C TYR A 245 -6.22 -21.39 -3.76
N TYR A 246 -5.35 -21.14 -2.80
CA TYR A 246 -4.65 -19.87 -2.65
C TYR A 246 -3.17 -20.05 -3.00
N PRO A 247 -2.53 -19.07 -3.68
CA PRO A 247 -1.13 -19.17 -4.03
C PRO A 247 -0.26 -19.07 -2.78
N GLN A 248 0.49 -20.12 -2.46
CA GLN A 248 1.31 -20.20 -1.25
C GLN A 248 2.77 -20.55 -1.58
N CYS A 249 3.73 -19.99 -0.84
CA CYS A 249 5.12 -20.43 -0.95
C CYS A 249 5.36 -21.70 -0.11
N GLU A 250 6.35 -22.48 -0.50
CA GLU A 250 6.70 -23.76 0.15
C GLU A 250 6.91 -23.63 1.67
N SER A 251 7.66 -22.61 2.12
CA SER A 251 7.91 -22.40 3.54
C SER A 251 6.64 -22.10 4.36
N CYS A 252 5.66 -21.40 3.77
CA CYS A 252 4.35 -21.20 4.43
C CYS A 252 3.50 -22.47 4.39
N SER A 253 3.56 -23.24 3.31
CA SER A 253 2.83 -24.51 3.18
C SER A 253 3.29 -25.56 4.18
N GLN A 254 4.61 -25.68 4.41
CA GLN A 254 5.17 -26.55 5.44
C GLN A 254 4.72 -26.11 6.86
N LYS A 255 4.76 -24.79 7.14
CA LYS A 255 4.24 -24.23 8.41
C LYS A 255 2.76 -24.50 8.60
N GLN A 256 1.96 -24.35 7.54
CA GLN A 256 0.53 -24.66 7.56
C GLN A 256 0.30 -26.14 7.85
N SER A 257 0.97 -27.04 7.14
CA SER A 257 0.87 -28.49 7.36
C SER A 257 1.21 -28.88 8.81
N ALA A 258 2.26 -28.30 9.39
CA ALA A 258 2.61 -28.52 10.80
C ALA A 258 1.59 -27.91 11.77
N ALA A 259 1.10 -26.70 11.49
CA ALA A 259 0.08 -26.02 12.30
C ALA A 259 -1.26 -26.77 12.30
N MET A 260 -1.66 -27.30 11.15
CA MET A 260 -2.90 -28.06 10.99
C MET A 260 -2.83 -29.42 11.70
N ARG A 261 -1.73 -30.15 11.59
CA ARG A 261 -1.53 -31.44 12.31
C ARG A 261 -1.61 -31.29 13.82
N ASN A 262 -1.01 -30.23 14.36
CA ASN A 262 -0.93 -29.98 15.80
C ASN A 262 -2.04 -29.05 16.32
N TRP A 263 -2.95 -28.61 15.45
CA TRP A 263 -3.95 -27.58 15.74
C TRP A 263 -3.40 -26.32 16.43
N LYS A 264 -2.16 -25.94 16.11
CA LYS A 264 -1.44 -24.84 16.76
C LYS A 264 -1.52 -23.57 15.93
N LYS A 265 -1.85 -22.44 16.56
CA LYS A 265 -1.79 -21.12 15.93
C LYS A 265 -0.34 -20.78 15.59
N VAL A 266 -0.04 -20.60 14.32
CA VAL A 266 1.28 -20.20 13.83
C VAL A 266 1.11 -18.94 12.99
N LEU A 267 1.81 -17.88 13.38
CA LEU A 267 1.69 -16.55 12.78
C LEU A 267 2.86 -16.25 11.86
N VAL A 268 2.58 -15.53 10.77
CA VAL A 268 3.57 -15.15 9.76
C VAL A 268 3.40 -13.68 9.40
N PHE A 269 4.52 -12.95 9.41
CA PHE A 269 4.61 -11.57 8.91
C PHE A 269 4.53 -11.51 7.39
N HIS A 270 4.12 -10.35 6.86
CA HIS A 270 4.12 -10.11 5.43
C HIS A 270 4.81 -8.80 5.03
N PHE A 271 6.13 -8.79 5.19
CA PHE A 271 7.02 -7.74 4.66
C PHE A 271 7.63 -8.09 3.30
N GLY A 272 7.10 -9.11 2.61
CA GLY A 272 7.75 -9.76 1.44
C GLY A 272 7.93 -8.90 0.18
N GLY A 273 7.58 -7.62 0.20
CA GLY A 273 7.85 -6.69 -0.90
C GLY A 273 7.06 -5.38 -0.81
N PRO A 274 7.44 -4.37 -1.62
CA PRO A 274 6.69 -3.13 -1.73
C PRO A 274 5.28 -3.45 -2.27
N ARG A 275 4.27 -2.91 -1.58
CA ARG A 275 2.87 -2.98 -2.02
C ARG A 275 2.34 -1.57 -2.18
N SER A 276 1.46 -1.39 -3.16
CA SER A 276 0.87 -0.08 -3.51
C SER A 276 0.26 0.62 -2.28
N GLN A 277 -0.44 -0.13 -1.42
CA GLN A 277 -1.05 0.44 -0.23
C GLN A 277 -0.06 0.94 0.84
N TYR A 278 1.19 0.48 0.83
CA TYR A 278 2.21 0.96 1.77
C TYR A 278 2.71 2.37 1.44
N PHE A 279 2.41 2.86 0.23
CA PHE A 279 2.69 4.24 -0.16
C PHE A 279 1.65 5.25 0.35
N ALA A 280 0.60 4.82 1.08
CA ALA A 280 -0.38 5.76 1.64
C ALA A 280 0.28 6.85 2.51
N GLY A 281 1.31 6.50 3.29
CA GLY A 281 2.11 7.47 4.05
C GLY A 281 2.82 8.51 3.17
N ALA A 282 3.28 8.14 1.97
CA ALA A 282 3.91 9.06 1.05
C ALA A 282 2.93 10.15 0.57
N PHE A 283 1.66 9.81 0.36
CA PHE A 283 0.61 10.77 0.01
C PHE A 283 0.23 11.70 1.16
N VAL A 284 0.27 11.21 2.40
CA VAL A 284 0.16 12.08 3.58
C VAL A 284 1.34 13.07 3.62
N GLY A 285 2.56 12.61 3.36
CA GLY A 285 3.75 13.47 3.25
C GLY A 285 3.62 14.53 2.15
N LEU A 286 3.14 14.12 0.96
CA LEU A 286 2.86 14.98 -0.17
C LEU A 286 1.89 16.11 0.18
N ARG A 287 0.81 15.81 0.92
CA ARG A 287 -0.14 16.83 1.39
C ARG A 287 0.55 17.95 2.16
N HIS A 288 1.45 17.60 3.08
CA HIS A 288 2.20 18.58 3.88
C HIS A 288 3.20 19.35 3.03
N ALA A 289 3.90 18.69 2.11
CA ALA A 289 4.82 19.35 1.20
C ALA A 289 4.10 20.44 0.37
N LEU A 290 2.87 20.16 -0.10
CA LEU A 290 2.07 21.10 -0.90
C LEU A 290 1.41 22.20 -0.07
N ALA A 291 0.84 21.88 1.10
CA ALA A 291 0.14 22.84 1.95
C ALA A 291 1.04 23.99 2.45
N HIS A 292 2.35 23.77 2.52
CA HIS A 292 3.31 24.81 2.89
C HIS A 292 3.65 25.77 1.73
N GLY A 293 3.13 25.55 0.53
CA GLY A 293 3.36 26.41 -0.64
C GLY A 293 2.51 27.67 -0.72
N GLU A 294 1.33 27.70 -0.10
CA GLU A 294 0.28 28.67 -0.47
C GLU A 294 0.12 29.86 0.50
N GLY A 295 0.66 29.82 1.73
CA GLY A 295 0.04 30.63 2.80
C GLY A 295 0.85 31.67 3.57
N THR A 296 2.18 31.79 3.43
CA THR A 296 2.92 32.76 4.27
C THR A 296 4.06 33.46 3.52
N PRO A 297 4.03 34.80 3.37
CA PRO A 297 5.17 35.60 2.96
C PRO A 297 6.15 35.74 4.14
N ALA A 298 6.64 34.62 4.67
CA ALA A 298 7.77 34.64 5.57
C ALA A 298 9.04 34.73 4.73
N ALA A 299 9.62 35.93 4.68
CA ALA A 299 10.99 36.14 4.22
C ALA A 299 11.90 35.11 4.90
N GLY A 300 12.64 34.33 4.11
CA GLY A 300 13.64 33.38 4.63
C GLY A 300 13.36 31.90 4.36
N ARG A 301 12.29 31.51 3.66
CA ARG A 301 12.15 30.12 3.20
C ARG A 301 12.93 29.88 1.90
N PRO A 302 13.78 28.84 1.79
CA PRO A 302 14.51 28.56 0.55
C PRO A 302 13.61 28.04 -0.59
N TRP A 303 12.40 27.56 -0.27
CA TRP A 303 11.56 26.80 -1.22
C TRP A 303 10.19 27.48 -1.35
N ARG A 304 9.94 28.12 -2.50
CA ARG A 304 8.64 28.73 -2.85
C ARG A 304 8.04 27.93 -4.00
N TRP A 305 6.93 27.22 -3.77
CA TRP A 305 6.32 26.36 -4.79
C TRP A 305 5.91 27.09 -6.06
N SER A 306 5.48 28.36 -5.96
CA SER A 306 5.25 29.19 -7.16
C SER A 306 6.52 29.35 -7.99
N LYS A 307 7.69 29.55 -7.36
CA LYS A 307 8.98 29.61 -8.05
C LYS A 307 9.40 28.26 -8.64
N VAL A 308 9.03 27.15 -8.01
CA VAL A 308 9.25 25.79 -8.53
C VAL A 308 8.41 25.53 -9.78
N VAL A 309 7.10 25.79 -9.69
CA VAL A 309 6.17 25.64 -10.81
C VAL A 309 6.56 26.61 -11.93
N ASP A 310 6.90 27.85 -11.61
CA ASP A 310 7.40 28.81 -12.60
C ASP A 310 8.72 28.33 -13.22
N ALA A 311 9.66 27.79 -12.46
CA ALA A 311 10.92 27.25 -13.01
C ALA A 311 10.69 26.02 -13.90
N LEU A 312 9.76 25.13 -13.54
CA LEU A 312 9.39 23.97 -14.36
C LEU A 312 8.61 24.36 -15.62
N MET A 313 7.74 25.36 -15.52
CA MET A 313 6.87 25.79 -16.63
C MET A 313 7.53 26.84 -17.52
N LYS A 314 8.58 27.52 -17.07
CA LYS A 314 9.28 28.55 -17.85
C LYS A 314 9.81 28.02 -19.20
N PRO A 315 10.50 26.86 -19.27
CA PRO A 315 10.91 26.27 -20.55
C PRO A 315 9.73 25.95 -21.46
N VAL A 316 8.61 25.48 -20.90
CA VAL A 316 7.39 25.19 -21.66
C VAL A 316 6.79 26.47 -22.25
N ARG A 317 6.74 27.56 -21.46
CA ARG A 317 6.26 28.87 -21.90
C ARG A 317 7.19 29.55 -22.90
N GLU A 318 8.50 29.33 -22.80
CA GLU A 318 9.49 29.82 -23.78
C GLU A 318 9.37 29.05 -25.09
N PHE A 319 9.29 27.72 -25.04
CA PHE A 319 9.05 26.87 -26.21
C PHE A 319 7.72 27.22 -26.91
N GLN A 320 6.64 27.45 -26.16
CA GLN A 320 5.35 27.87 -26.72
C GLN A 320 5.42 29.23 -27.43
N ARG A 321 6.24 30.17 -26.92
CA ARG A 321 6.45 31.48 -27.56
C ARG A 321 7.24 31.34 -28.86
N GLU A 322 8.36 30.62 -28.83
CA GLU A 322 9.15 30.35 -30.05
C GLU A 322 8.31 29.66 -31.13
N PHE A 323 7.52 28.66 -30.73
CA PHE A 323 6.63 27.97 -31.66
C PHE A 323 5.55 28.89 -32.26
N SER A 324 5.00 29.80 -31.46
CA SER A 324 4.00 30.78 -31.93
C SER A 324 4.60 31.79 -32.91
N ASP A 325 5.84 32.23 -32.69
CA ASP A 325 6.54 33.15 -33.57
C ASP A 325 6.86 32.51 -34.93
N VAL A 326 7.29 31.23 -34.94
CA VAL A 326 7.52 30.47 -36.19
C VAL A 326 6.25 30.29 -37.02
N VAL A 327 5.11 30.02 -36.36
CA VAL A 327 3.81 29.89 -37.05
C VAL A 327 3.34 31.21 -37.65
N THR A 328 3.66 32.34 -37.00
CA THR A 328 3.25 33.68 -37.46
C THR A 328 4.06 34.14 -38.68
N ILE A 329 5.35 33.79 -38.76
CA ILE A 329 6.22 34.13 -39.91
C ILE A 329 5.78 33.43 -41.19
N LYS A 330 5.23 32.20 -41.12
CA LYS A 330 4.72 31.49 -42.31
C LYS A 330 3.41 32.02 -42.90
N LYS A 331 2.75 32.95 -42.21
CA LYS A 331 1.49 33.56 -42.67
C LYS A 331 1.67 34.95 -43.31
N ARG A 332 2.91 35.45 -43.39
CA ARG A 332 3.28 36.66 -44.14
C ARG A 332 4.05 36.27 -45.39
#